data_AF-A0A432NAA5-F1
#
_entry.id   AF-A0A432NAA5-F1
#
_cell.length_a   1.000
_cell.length_b   1.000
_cell.length_c   1.000
_cell.angle_alpha   90.00
_cell.angle_beta   90.00
_cell.angle_gamma   90.00
#
_symmetry.space_group_name_H-M   'P 1'
#
loop_
_entity.id
_entity.type
_entity.pdbx_description
1 polymer ?
#
loop_
_entity_poly.entity_id
_entity_poly.type
_entity_poly.pdbx_seq_one_letter_code
_entity_poly.pdbx_strand_id
1 'polypeptide(L)' 'MTQSSDWQRQEAEARIREVLDAAKARGTQRVIDVDGRFLVTFEPVKKTLEELFAQPGPLSDDDDLNL' A
#
# COMPACT_ATOMS: atom_id res chain seq x y z
N MET A 1 -9.60 8.29 16.01
CA MET A 1 -8.98 7.06 16.54
C MET A 1 -7.90 6.66 15.57
N THR A 2 -6.63 6.85 15.93
CA THR A 2 -5.47 6.45 15.12
C THR A 2 -5.39 4.93 15.18
N GLN A 3 -5.91 4.26 14.16
CA GLN A 3 -5.86 2.81 14.07
C GLN A 3 -4.42 2.44 13.72
N SER A 4 -3.68 1.97 14.73
CA SER A 4 -2.26 1.67 14.66
C SER A 4 -1.96 0.72 13.51
N SER A 5 -0.95 1.02 12.70
CA SER A 5 -0.46 0.14 11.62
C SER A 5 0.33 -1.06 12.16
N ASP A 6 0.26 -1.33 13.46
CA ASP A 6 1.01 -2.33 14.19
C ASP A 6 0.07 -3.48 14.55
N TRP A 7 0.39 -4.68 14.05
CA TRP A 7 -0.37 -5.90 14.19
C TRP A 7 0.46 -6.91 14.96
N GLN A 8 -0.14 -7.72 15.84
CA GLN A 8 0.56 -8.89 16.36
C GLN A 8 0.56 -10.01 15.31
N ARG A 9 1.59 -10.87 15.30
CA ARG A 9 1.68 -11.99 14.34
C ARG A 9 0.41 -12.83 14.28
N GLN A 10 -0.14 -13.25 15.42
CA GLN A 10 -1.36 -14.06 15.45
C GLN A 10 -2.57 -13.31 14.86
N GLU A 11 -2.70 -12.01 15.14
CA GLU A 11 -3.77 -11.18 14.58
C GLU A 11 -3.58 -10.97 13.07
N ALA A 12 -2.35 -10.72 12.64
CA ALA A 12 -2.02 -10.54 11.23
C ALA A 12 -2.21 -11.82 10.44
N GLU A 13 -1.89 -12.99 11.00
CA GLU A 13 -2.12 -14.28 10.36
C GLU A 13 -3.62 -14.60 10.27
N ALA A 14 -4.38 -14.38 11.34
CA ALA A 14 -5.83 -14.59 11.35
C ALA A 14 -6.58 -13.61 10.44
N ARG A 15 -6.08 -12.38 10.30
CA ARG A 15 -6.70 -11.27 9.55
C ARG A 15 -5.81 -10.78 8.43
N ILE A 16 -5.09 -11.69 7.77
CA ILE A 16 -4.10 -11.33 6.75
C ILE A 16 -4.70 -10.50 5.61
N ARG A 17 -5.97 -10.74 5.30
CA ARG A 17 -6.72 -9.99 4.30
C ARG A 17 -6.87 -8.51 4.68
N GLU A 18 -7.09 -8.20 5.95
CA GLU A 18 -7.18 -6.82 6.44
C GLU A 18 -5.83 -6.14 6.53
N VAL A 19 -4.78 -6.89 6.88
CA VAL A 19 -3.40 -6.37 6.84
C VAL A 19 -3.02 -5.97 5.42
N LEU A 20 -3.35 -6.78 4.43
CA LEU A 20 -3.10 -6.48 3.02
C LEU A 20 -3.95 -5.30 2.52
N ASP A 21 -5.22 -5.24 2.90
CA ASP A 21 -6.10 -4.13 2.52
C ASP A 21 -5.65 -2.81 3.15
N ALA A 22 -5.26 -2.85 4.43
CA ALA A 22 -4.64 -1.72 5.12
C ALA A 22 -3.30 -1.33 4.49
N ALA A 23 -2.48 -2.30 4.06
CA ALA A 23 -1.23 -2.02 3.35
C ALA A 23 -1.47 -1.28 2.03
N LYS A 24 -2.55 -1.65 1.33
CA LYS A 24 -2.97 -1.02 0.08
C LYS A 24 -3.60 0.36 0.29
N ALA A 25 -4.41 0.55 1.32
CA ALA A 25 -5.16 1.77 1.56
C ALA A 25 -4.39 2.83 2.35
N ARG A 26 -3.50 2.41 3.26
CA ARG A 26 -2.85 3.27 4.25
C ARG A 26 -1.32 3.23 4.20
N GLY A 27 -0.74 2.37 3.36
CA GLY A 27 0.71 2.18 3.25
C GLY A 27 1.24 1.12 4.23
N THR A 28 2.56 1.05 4.38
CA THR A 28 3.24 -0.06 5.08
C THR A 28 2.64 -0.43 6.44
N GLN A 29 2.27 -1.69 6.60
CA GLN A 29 1.81 -2.29 7.86
C GLN A 29 2.96 -3.03 8.55
N ARG A 30 3.02 -2.94 9.87
CA ARG A 30 4.02 -3.60 10.72
C ARG A 30 3.37 -4.77 11.42
N VAL A 31 3.95 -5.95 11.29
CA VAL A 31 3.55 -7.12 12.06
C VAL A 31 4.63 -7.45 13.06
N ILE A 32 4.36 -7.31 14.34
CA ILE A 32 5.29 -7.60 15.42
C ILE A 32 5.23 -9.10 15.75
N ASP A 33 6.40 -9.72 15.83
CA ASP A 33 6.61 -11.09 16.24
C ASP A 33 7.55 -11.17 17.45
N VAL A 34 7.61 -12.32 18.13
CA VAL A 34 8.48 -12.52 19.30
C VAL A 34 9.96 -12.28 18.99
N ASP A 35 10.40 -12.60 17.79
CA ASP A 35 11.79 -12.50 17.35
C ASP A 35 12.06 -11.29 16.44
N GLY A 36 11.05 -10.48 16.12
CA GLY A 36 11.24 -9.36 15.21
C GLY A 36 9.96 -8.71 14.71
N ARG A 37 10.02 -8.15 13.50
CA ARG A 37 8.84 -7.55 12.87
C ARG A 37 8.89 -7.69 11.36
N PHE A 38 7.73 -7.94 10.76
CA PHE A 38 7.52 -7.91 9.32
C PHE A 38 7.02 -6.53 8.89
N LEU A 39 7.41 -6.13 7.69
CA LEU A 39 6.90 -4.94 7.02
C LEU A 39 6.13 -5.41 5.79
N VAL A 40 4.82 -5.17 5.78
CA VAL A 40 3.91 -5.50 4.69
C VAL A 40 3.64 -4.22 3.93
N THR A 41 4.22 -4.10 2.73
CA THR A 41 4.03 -2.95 1.84
C THR A 41 3.33 -3.41 0.58
N PHE A 42 2.32 -2.66 0.15
CA PHE A 42 1.69 -2.88 -1.14
C PHE A 42 2.38 -2.00 -2.18
N GLU A 43 3.08 -2.64 -3.13
CA GLU A 43 3.64 -1.96 -4.29
C GLU A 43 2.70 -2.17 -5.48
N PRO A 44 2.02 -1.11 -5.98
CA PRO A 44 1.24 -1.23 -7.20
C PRO A 44 2.20 -1.54 -8.35
N VAL A 45 1.86 -2.53 -9.17
CA VAL A 45 2.55 -2.76 -10.44
C VAL A 45 2.38 -1.48 -11.25
N LYS A 46 3.49 -0.83 -11.63
CA LYS A 46 3.46 0.30 -12.55
C LYS A 46 2.83 -0.21 -13.84
N LYS A 47 1.65 0.32 -14.18
CA LYS A 47 1.05 0.11 -15.50
C LYS A 47 2.10 0.43 -16.55
N THR A 48 2.27 -0.46 -17.52
CA THR A 48 3.15 -0.20 -18.65
C THR A 48 2.66 1.06 -19.36
N LEU A 49 3.58 1.85 -19.94
CA LEU A 49 3.24 3.07 -20.68
C LEU A 49 2.12 2.81 -21.71
N GLU A 50 2.11 1.62 -22.31
CA GLU A 50 1.07 1.15 -23.23
C GLU A 50 -0.36 1.19 -22.64
N GLU A 51 -0.55 0.88 -21.35
CA GLU A 51 -1.85 0.99 -20.68
C GLU A 51 -2.22 2.43 -20.28
N LEU A 52 -1.24 3.32 -20.11
CA LEU A 52 -1.46 4.75 -19.88
C LEU A 52 -1.88 5.47 -21.17
N PHE A 53 -1.30 5.08 -22.31
CA PHE A 53 -1.67 5.61 -23.63
C PHE A 53 -2.94 4.99 -24.24
N ALA A 54 -3.40 3.84 -23.73
CA ALA A 54 -4.63 3.17 -24.18
C ALA A 54 -5.93 3.75 -23.58
N GLN A 55 -5.86 4.66 -22.59
CA GLN A 55 -7.03 5.40 -22.12
C GLN A 55 -7.23 6.66 -22.99
N PRO A 56 -8.33 6.78 -23.75
CA PRO A 56 -8.66 8.02 -24.45
C PRO A 56 -9.23 9.00 -23.43
N GLY A 57 -8.35 9.78 -22.81
CA GLY A 57 -8.70 10.84 -21.88
C GLY A 57 -7.46 11.66 -21.57
N PRO A 58 -7.57 13.01 -21.44
CA PRO A 58 -6.40 13.85 -21.24
C PRO A 58 -5.68 13.42 -19.96
N LEU A 59 -4.37 13.20 -20.08
CA LEU A 59 -3.48 13.09 -18.92
C LEU A 59 -3.58 14.42 -18.19
N SER A 60 -4.07 14.41 -16.94
CA SER A 60 -4.03 15.60 -16.11
C SER A 60 -2.57 15.92 -15.83
N ASP A 61 -2.12 16.99 -16.48
CA ASP A 61 -0.86 17.69 -16.26
C ASP A 61 -0.96 18.39 -14.89
N ASP A 62 -0.77 17.62 -13.82
CA ASP A 62 -0.56 18.16 -12.47
C ASP A 62 0.82 17.67 -12.00
N ASP A 63 1.80 17.86 -12.88
CA ASP A 63 3.21 17.96 -12.50
C ASP A 63 3.39 19.41 -12.03
N ASP A 64 2.98 19.68 -10.78
CA ASP A 64 3.35 20.90 -10.06
C ASP A 64 4.86 20.88 -9.84
N LEU A 65 5.60 21.22 -10.90
CA LEU A 65 6.97 21.70 -10.83
C LEU A 65 6.92 23.07 -10.16
N ASN A 66 6.87 23.02 -8.83
CA ASN A 66 7.00 24.17 -7.96
C ASN A 66 8.31 24.92 -8.29
N LEU A 67 8.14 26.14 -8.79
CA LEU A 67 9.17 27.10 -9.23
C LEU A 67 9.88 27.77 -8.05
#